data_AF-A8MA28-F1
#
_entry.id   AF-A8MA28-F1
#
_cell.length_a   1.000
_cell.length_b   1.000
_cell.length_c   1.000
_cell.angle_alpha   90.00
_cell.angle_beta   90.00
_cell.angle_gamma   90.00
#
_symmetry.space_group_name_H-M   'P 1'
#
loop_
_entity.id
_entity.type
_entity.pdbx_description
1 polymer ?
#
loop_
_entity_poly.entity_id
_entity_poly.type
_entity_poly.pdbx_seq_one_letter_code
_entity_poly.pdbx_strand_id
1 'polypeptide(L)'
;MSVRMIDVSGKESVYREAWVEGLIRLRPELAKVIGDSWFIGLGNLASSISVAAVVAVKRAWEFIPLLHPIPITNVEVELTHGYDYVGLRVGAKTVAQTGVEMDALFGALTGLVTAWNVIKARHCVCGPNGDCRVVEEGEVGGLSFSGVGEIKGIEGVRVIRKIKGGLSSGNGTEGTGSINVNNAPSLVTLFDASNEPTYIGEAEASGFIKLKPSTVELIRSGGVEKGDVLATAQLAAISMAKRAWELLPLIHQNYLTHVAVGAEVKDNGVYVKVTTRNVSRTGSAMEALMATGAALLTIWDMVKKYEKDENGQYPDTEVSFIRLEKAVKTPMQ
;
A
#
# COMPACT_ATOMS: atom_id res chain seq x y z
N MET A 1 -9.07 24.31 13.24
CA MET A 1 -7.74 24.91 12.98
C MET A 1 -7.46 24.85 11.49
N SER A 2 -6.74 25.81 10.91
CA SER A 2 -6.36 25.75 9.49
C SER A 2 -5.27 24.68 9.25
N VAL A 3 -5.37 23.96 8.13
CA VAL A 3 -4.35 23.01 7.69
C VAL A 3 -3.17 23.77 7.09
N ARG A 4 -1.94 23.39 7.44
CA ARG A 4 -0.73 24.05 6.93
C ARG A 4 0.44 23.09 6.71
N MET A 5 1.23 23.39 5.68
CA MET A 5 2.53 22.75 5.44
C MET A 5 3.58 23.27 6.43
N ILE A 6 4.54 22.43 6.80
CA ILE A 6 5.66 22.82 7.65
C ILE A 6 6.78 23.37 6.78
N ASP A 7 7.19 24.61 7.04
CA ASP A 7 8.32 25.22 6.36
C ASP A 7 9.63 24.52 6.72
N VAL A 8 10.39 24.14 5.70
CA VAL A 8 11.71 23.47 5.81
C VAL A 8 12.85 24.33 5.28
N SER A 9 12.57 25.57 4.84
CA SER A 9 13.54 26.44 4.17
C SER A 9 14.79 26.71 5.01
N GLY A 10 14.65 26.77 6.34
CA GLY A 10 15.77 26.95 7.28
C GLY A 10 16.53 25.68 7.65
N LYS A 11 16.21 24.52 7.06
CA LYS A 11 16.89 23.24 7.35
C LYS A 11 17.98 22.98 6.32
N GLU A 12 19.08 22.39 6.75
CA GLU A 12 20.12 21.95 5.82
C GLU A 12 19.70 20.70 5.04
N SER A 13 20.18 20.61 3.80
CA SER A 13 20.08 19.40 2.99
C SER A 13 21.14 18.41 3.44
N VAL A 14 20.72 17.24 3.90
CA VAL A 14 21.61 16.18 4.43
C VAL A 14 21.21 14.84 3.83
N TYR A 15 22.10 13.85 3.90
CA TYR A 15 21.75 12.48 3.49
C TYR A 15 20.60 11.94 4.37
N ARG A 16 19.63 11.34 3.69
CA ARG A 16 18.44 10.72 4.27
C ARG A 16 18.30 9.33 3.69
N GLU A 17 18.01 8.39 4.55
CA GLU A 17 17.63 7.04 4.16
C GLU A 17 16.54 6.53 5.08
N ALA A 18 15.57 5.82 4.52
CA ALA A 18 14.57 5.11 5.30
C ALA A 18 14.33 3.74 4.69
N TRP A 19 14.16 2.75 5.54
CA TRP A 19 13.65 1.44 5.20
C TRP A 19 12.33 1.21 5.92
N VAL A 20 11.38 0.71 5.15
CA VAL A 20 10.06 0.33 5.60
C VAL A 20 9.87 -1.14 5.30
N GLU A 21 9.12 -1.84 6.15
CA GLU A 21 8.60 -3.16 5.85
C GLU A 21 7.08 -3.19 5.92
N GLY A 22 6.48 -4.20 5.33
CA GLY A 22 5.07 -4.57 5.46
C GLY A 22 4.83 -5.92 4.81
N LEU A 23 3.68 -6.52 5.10
CA LEU A 23 3.33 -7.83 4.55
C LEU A 23 1.85 -7.92 4.20
N ILE A 24 1.55 -8.81 3.24
CA ILE A 24 0.20 -9.25 2.92
C ILE A 24 0.02 -10.67 3.46
N ARG A 25 -0.98 -10.86 4.32
CA ARG A 25 -1.35 -12.13 4.93
C ARG A 25 -2.21 -12.94 3.98
N LEU A 26 -1.84 -14.20 3.80
CA LEU A 26 -2.44 -15.14 2.86
C LEU A 26 -2.82 -16.44 3.58
N ARG A 27 -3.57 -17.31 2.90
CA ARG A 27 -3.64 -18.71 3.29
C ARG A 27 -2.30 -19.41 3.04
N PRO A 28 -1.89 -20.36 3.88
CA PRO A 28 -0.59 -21.01 3.73
C PRO A 28 -0.37 -21.71 2.39
N GLU A 29 -1.42 -22.33 1.85
CA GLU A 29 -1.37 -23.02 0.56
C GLU A 29 -1.07 -22.03 -0.58
N LEU A 30 -1.69 -20.85 -0.52
CA LEU A 30 -1.47 -19.77 -1.48
C LEU A 30 -0.07 -19.17 -1.34
N ALA A 31 0.39 -18.91 -0.11
CA ALA A 31 1.74 -18.38 0.13
C ALA A 31 2.82 -19.33 -0.39
N LYS A 32 2.64 -20.65 -0.22
CA LYS A 32 3.54 -21.67 -0.77
C LYS A 32 3.62 -21.61 -2.30
N VAL A 33 2.48 -21.57 -3.00
CA VAL A 33 2.44 -21.48 -4.47
C VAL A 33 3.17 -20.22 -4.98
N ILE A 34 3.01 -19.10 -4.28
CA ILE A 34 3.70 -17.86 -4.65
C ILE A 34 5.20 -17.98 -4.40
N GLY A 35 5.63 -18.58 -3.29
CA GLY A 35 7.06 -18.77 -2.97
C GLY A 35 7.81 -19.57 -4.02
N ASP A 36 7.14 -20.55 -4.65
CA ASP A 36 7.77 -21.45 -5.63
C ASP A 36 8.00 -20.77 -7.00
N SER A 37 7.13 -19.85 -7.44
CA SER A 37 7.15 -19.31 -8.82
C SER A 37 7.16 -17.79 -8.94
N TRP A 38 6.74 -17.07 -7.90
CA TRP A 38 6.44 -15.62 -7.95
C TRP A 38 5.51 -15.23 -9.12
N PHE A 39 4.68 -16.17 -9.58
CA PHE A 39 3.79 -16.03 -10.72
C PHE A 39 2.38 -16.49 -10.35
N ILE A 40 1.41 -15.58 -10.44
CA ILE A 40 0.02 -15.87 -10.08
C ILE A 40 -0.92 -14.85 -10.70
N GLY A 41 -2.16 -15.27 -11.01
CA GLY A 41 -3.23 -14.37 -11.46
C GLY A 41 -2.83 -13.58 -12.71
N LEU A 42 -2.53 -12.30 -12.51
CA LEU A 42 -2.13 -11.37 -13.57
C LEU A 42 -0.65 -11.47 -14.00
N GLY A 43 0.11 -12.41 -13.43
CA GLY A 43 1.43 -12.79 -13.92
C GLY A 43 2.55 -12.59 -12.91
N ASN A 44 3.64 -11.96 -13.34
CA ASN A 44 4.85 -11.77 -12.55
C ASN A 44 4.57 -10.85 -11.34
N LEU A 45 4.36 -11.48 -10.19
CA LEU A 45 4.03 -10.81 -8.94
C LEU A 45 5.19 -9.94 -8.47
N ALA A 46 6.41 -10.47 -8.49
CA ALA A 46 7.59 -9.78 -7.99
C ALA A 46 7.88 -8.48 -8.75
N SER A 47 7.83 -8.53 -10.09
CA SER A 47 8.06 -7.36 -10.95
C SER A 47 6.94 -6.34 -10.80
N SER A 48 5.68 -6.80 -10.70
CA SER A 48 4.53 -5.93 -10.52
C SER A 48 4.60 -5.16 -9.19
N ILE A 49 4.94 -5.83 -8.09
CA ILE A 49 5.15 -5.20 -6.78
C ILE A 49 6.30 -4.19 -6.85
N SER A 50 7.44 -4.60 -7.42
CA SER A 50 8.66 -3.78 -7.44
C SER A 50 8.48 -2.50 -8.24
N VAL A 51 7.91 -2.59 -9.45
CA VAL A 51 7.67 -1.43 -10.31
C VAL A 51 6.66 -0.47 -9.67
N ALA A 52 5.55 -1.00 -9.15
CA ALA A 52 4.53 -0.19 -8.50
C ALA A 52 5.07 0.54 -7.26
N ALA A 53 5.85 -0.15 -6.42
CA ALA A 53 6.49 0.44 -5.25
C ALA A 53 7.47 1.56 -5.64
N VAL A 54 8.36 1.33 -6.62
CA VAL A 54 9.32 2.33 -7.08
C VAL A 54 8.64 3.58 -7.65
N VAL A 55 7.61 3.39 -8.49
CA VAL A 55 6.83 4.51 -9.05
C VAL A 55 6.15 5.31 -7.94
N ALA A 56 5.55 4.61 -6.96
CA ALA A 56 4.90 5.25 -5.83
C ALA A 56 5.87 6.06 -4.96
N VAL A 57 7.06 5.53 -4.63
CA VAL A 57 8.07 6.28 -3.86
C VAL A 57 8.41 7.61 -4.55
N LYS A 58 8.58 7.60 -5.88
CA LYS A 58 8.97 8.80 -6.63
C LYS A 58 7.85 9.83 -6.77
N ARG A 59 6.59 9.42 -6.59
CA ARG A 59 5.39 10.25 -6.78
C ARG A 59 4.60 10.48 -5.49
N ALA A 60 5.10 10.05 -4.33
CA ALA A 60 4.35 10.07 -3.07
C ALA A 60 3.75 11.46 -2.74
N TRP A 61 4.49 12.53 -3.01
CA TRP A 61 4.08 13.91 -2.79
C TRP A 61 2.87 14.35 -3.65
N GLU A 62 2.57 13.67 -4.75
CA GLU A 62 1.39 13.95 -5.58
C GLU A 62 0.09 13.40 -4.94
N PHE A 63 0.21 12.51 -3.96
CA PHE A 63 -0.86 11.65 -3.48
C PHE A 63 -1.10 11.75 -1.97
N ILE A 64 -0.06 11.98 -1.18
CA ILE A 64 -0.16 12.27 0.25
C ILE A 64 -0.04 13.79 0.45
N PRO A 65 -1.09 14.47 0.94
CA PRO A 65 -1.06 15.91 1.13
C PRO A 65 0.07 16.35 2.07
N LEU A 66 0.58 17.57 1.85
CA LEU A 66 1.59 18.23 2.70
C LEU A 66 2.98 17.57 2.73
N LEU A 67 3.20 16.51 1.94
CA LEU A 67 4.55 16.04 1.64
C LEU A 67 5.27 17.06 0.76
N HIS A 68 6.58 17.16 0.94
CA HIS A 68 7.41 17.98 0.06
C HIS A 68 7.88 17.11 -1.10
N PRO A 69 7.92 17.65 -2.32
CA PRO A 69 8.62 16.99 -3.41
C PRO A 69 10.11 16.90 -3.08
N ILE A 70 10.68 15.70 -3.15
CA ILE A 70 12.10 15.46 -2.89
C ILE A 70 12.73 14.62 -4.01
N PRO A 71 14.00 14.90 -4.39
CA PRO A 71 14.67 14.20 -5.47
C PRO A 71 15.18 12.83 -4.98
N ILE A 72 14.32 11.81 -5.02
CA ILE A 72 14.71 10.44 -4.68
C ILE A 72 15.84 9.97 -5.61
N THR A 73 16.99 9.60 -5.03
CA THR A 73 18.18 9.21 -5.80
C THR A 73 18.27 7.70 -6.00
N ASN A 74 17.73 6.91 -5.06
CA ASN A 74 17.72 5.46 -5.15
C ASN A 74 16.53 4.88 -4.39
N VAL A 75 15.92 3.85 -4.96
CA VAL A 75 14.86 3.04 -4.35
C VAL A 75 15.26 1.58 -4.46
N GLU A 76 15.26 0.88 -3.33
CA GLU A 76 15.51 -0.55 -3.25
C GLU A 76 14.22 -1.24 -2.81
N VAL A 77 13.90 -2.37 -3.45
CA VAL A 77 12.75 -3.19 -3.12
C VAL A 77 13.22 -4.61 -2.85
N GLU A 78 12.94 -5.13 -1.66
CA GLU A 78 13.23 -6.50 -1.29
C GLU A 78 11.93 -7.24 -1.02
N LEU A 79 11.79 -8.42 -1.61
CA LEU A 79 10.64 -9.28 -1.39
C LEU A 79 11.04 -10.47 -0.54
N THR A 80 10.14 -10.83 0.38
CA THR A 80 10.24 -12.02 1.20
C THR A 80 8.95 -12.81 1.09
N HIS A 81 8.98 -14.10 1.42
CA HIS A 81 7.77 -14.87 1.62
C HIS A 81 7.96 -15.76 2.84
N GLY A 82 6.86 -16.14 3.47
CA GLY A 82 6.86 -17.07 4.58
C GLY A 82 5.74 -18.09 4.46
N TYR A 83 5.43 -18.73 5.58
CA TYR A 83 4.39 -19.77 5.63
C TYR A 83 3.02 -19.25 5.20
N ASP A 84 2.65 -18.03 5.58
CA ASP A 84 1.32 -17.45 5.36
C ASP A 84 1.37 -16.00 4.89
N TYR A 85 2.48 -15.56 4.29
CA TYR A 85 2.63 -14.17 3.87
C TYR A 85 3.57 -13.99 2.68
N VAL A 86 3.37 -12.87 1.97
CA VAL A 86 4.37 -12.22 1.12
C VAL A 86 4.75 -10.90 1.79
N GLY A 87 6.04 -10.68 1.98
CA GLY A 87 6.62 -9.51 2.61
C GLY A 87 7.29 -8.60 1.59
N LEU A 88 7.31 -7.32 1.91
CA LEU A 88 7.90 -6.26 1.10
C LEU A 88 8.70 -5.35 2.02
N ARG A 89 9.94 -5.06 1.64
CA ARG A 89 10.74 -3.98 2.19
C ARG A 89 11.08 -2.97 1.12
N VAL A 90 10.95 -1.70 1.46
CA VAL A 90 11.23 -0.58 0.55
C VAL A 90 12.23 0.35 1.23
N GLY A 91 13.39 0.48 0.61
CA GLY A 91 14.43 1.43 0.96
C GLY A 91 14.38 2.66 0.04
N ALA A 92 14.45 3.86 0.58
CA ALA A 92 14.56 5.10 -0.19
C ALA A 92 15.75 5.93 0.31
N LYS A 93 16.50 6.54 -0.62
CA LYS A 93 17.67 7.38 -0.33
C LYS A 93 17.57 8.72 -1.07
N THR A 94 18.06 9.79 -0.44
CA THR A 94 18.20 11.12 -1.06
C THR A 94 19.12 12.02 -0.24
N VAL A 95 19.41 13.21 -0.77
CA VAL A 95 19.99 14.35 -0.03
C VAL A 95 18.93 15.46 -0.04
N ALA A 96 18.30 15.72 1.11
CA ALA A 96 17.17 16.66 1.21
C ALA A 96 16.98 17.28 2.61
N GLN A 97 16.20 18.37 2.66
CA GLN A 97 15.82 19.10 3.89
C GLN A 97 14.77 18.36 4.74
N THR A 98 13.99 17.47 4.13
CA THR A 98 13.01 16.60 4.81
C THR A 98 13.39 15.13 4.68
N GLY A 99 12.80 14.26 5.51
CA GLY A 99 13.00 12.81 5.43
C GLY A 99 12.20 12.15 4.30
N VAL A 100 12.56 10.90 4.00
CA VAL A 100 12.03 10.03 2.92
C VAL A 100 11.13 8.91 3.44
N GLU A 101 10.80 8.94 4.74
CA GLU A 101 10.10 7.82 5.39
C GLU A 101 8.69 7.65 4.83
N MET A 102 8.01 8.77 4.57
CA MET A 102 6.66 8.77 4.02
C MET A 102 6.63 8.25 2.59
N ASP A 103 7.65 8.58 1.79
CA ASP A 103 7.80 8.09 0.41
C ASP A 103 8.00 6.57 0.39
N ALA A 104 8.87 6.05 1.26
CA ALA A 104 9.09 4.61 1.42
C ALA A 104 7.83 3.89 1.95
N LEU A 105 7.11 4.47 2.92
CA LEU A 105 5.84 3.96 3.43
C LEU A 105 4.78 3.87 2.33
N PHE A 106 4.70 4.90 1.50
CA PHE A 106 3.77 4.94 0.38
C PHE A 106 4.12 3.92 -0.71
N GLY A 107 5.41 3.73 -0.97
CA GLY A 107 5.93 2.64 -1.81
C GLY A 107 5.52 1.26 -1.31
N ALA A 108 5.71 0.99 -0.02
CA ALA A 108 5.36 -0.28 0.60
C ALA A 108 3.86 -0.55 0.53
N LEU A 109 3.02 0.44 0.86
CA LEU A 109 1.56 0.34 0.73
C LEU A 109 1.17 0.01 -0.71
N THR A 110 1.67 0.77 -1.69
CA THR A 110 1.30 0.58 -3.11
C THR A 110 1.75 -0.78 -3.62
N GLY A 111 2.95 -1.23 -3.25
CA GLY A 111 3.45 -2.56 -3.59
C GLY A 111 2.58 -3.68 -3.02
N LEU A 112 2.17 -3.58 -1.75
CA LEU A 112 1.32 -4.58 -1.09
C LEU A 112 -0.11 -4.59 -1.66
N VAL A 113 -0.67 -3.43 -1.99
CA VAL A 113 -1.98 -3.35 -2.66
C VAL A 113 -1.89 -3.84 -4.11
N THR A 114 -0.75 -3.64 -4.79
CA THR A 114 -0.49 -4.26 -6.10
C THR A 114 -0.41 -5.78 -5.98
N ALA A 115 0.25 -6.30 -4.94
CA ALA A 115 0.28 -7.73 -4.65
C ALA A 115 -1.14 -8.28 -4.48
N TRP A 116 -1.98 -7.58 -3.70
CA TRP A 116 -3.39 -7.93 -3.53
C TRP A 116 -4.10 -8.03 -4.88
N ASN A 117 -3.93 -7.04 -5.76
CA ASN A 117 -4.60 -7.02 -7.06
C ASN A 117 -4.18 -8.19 -7.96
N VAL A 118 -2.88 -8.48 -8.02
CA VAL A 118 -2.35 -9.59 -8.81
C VAL A 118 -2.85 -10.94 -8.28
N ILE A 119 -2.81 -11.11 -6.95
CA ILE A 119 -3.20 -12.36 -6.27
C ILE A 119 -4.69 -12.62 -6.39
N LYS A 120 -5.54 -11.60 -6.16
CA LYS A 120 -7.01 -11.78 -6.17
C LYS A 120 -7.57 -12.15 -7.55
N ALA A 121 -6.87 -11.78 -8.63
CA ALA A 121 -7.35 -11.88 -10.01
C ALA A 121 -7.11 -13.28 -10.60
N ARG A 122 -7.24 -14.35 -9.80
CA ARG A 122 -7.01 -15.73 -10.26
C ARG A 122 -7.90 -16.04 -11.47
N HIS A 123 -7.26 -16.22 -12.63
CA HIS A 123 -7.46 -17.26 -13.66
C HIS A 123 -6.37 -17.13 -14.75
N CYS A 124 -5.17 -17.68 -14.52
CA CYS A 124 -4.19 -17.94 -15.59
C CYS A 124 -3.15 -18.96 -15.12
N VAL A 125 -3.18 -20.17 -15.69
CA VAL A 125 -2.10 -21.16 -15.53
C VAL A 125 -1.25 -21.08 -16.79
N CYS A 126 0.01 -20.70 -16.63
CA CYS A 126 0.97 -20.67 -17.72
C CYS A 126 1.81 -21.94 -17.71
N GLY A 127 1.79 -22.66 -18.83
CA GLY A 127 2.69 -23.78 -19.05
C GLY A 127 4.14 -23.30 -19.21
N PRO A 128 5.13 -24.20 -19.06
CA PRO A 128 6.56 -23.89 -19.18
C PRO A 128 6.99 -23.31 -20.55
N ASN A 129 6.12 -23.37 -21.57
CA ASN A 129 6.36 -22.82 -22.91
C ASN A 129 5.74 -21.42 -23.13
N GLY A 130 5.18 -20.79 -22.09
CA GLY A 130 4.52 -19.48 -22.22
C GLY A 130 3.06 -19.53 -22.69
N ASP A 131 2.50 -20.73 -22.87
CA ASP A 131 1.07 -20.91 -23.15
C ASP A 131 0.26 -20.67 -21.87
N CYS A 132 -0.41 -19.52 -21.82
CA CYS A 132 -1.25 -19.14 -20.69
C CYS A 132 -2.71 -19.45 -20.97
N ARG A 133 -3.32 -20.30 -20.13
CA ARG A 133 -4.73 -20.64 -20.21
C ARG A 133 -5.47 -20.05 -19.02
N VAL A 134 -6.55 -19.35 -19.31
CA VAL A 134 -7.56 -18.95 -18.33
C VAL A 134 -8.26 -20.23 -17.87
N VAL A 135 -8.10 -20.61 -16.61
CA VAL A 135 -8.82 -21.76 -16.05
C VAL A 135 -10.16 -21.24 -15.58
N GLU A 136 -11.27 -21.50 -16.28
CA GLU A 136 -12.61 -21.13 -15.78
C GLU A 136 -12.87 -21.75 -14.40
N GLU A 137 -13.72 -21.12 -13.58
CA GLU A 137 -14.15 -21.62 -12.27
C GLU A 137 -14.40 -23.14 -12.28
N GLY A 138 -13.42 -23.89 -11.78
CA GLY A 138 -13.36 -25.34 -11.87
C GLY A 138 -12.36 -25.88 -10.87
N GLU A 139 -12.84 -26.85 -10.09
CA GLU A 139 -12.15 -27.51 -8.99
C GLU A 139 -10.68 -27.83 -9.29
N VAL A 140 -9.77 -27.20 -8.56
CA VAL A 140 -8.47 -27.82 -8.26
C VAL A 140 -8.67 -28.59 -6.95
N GLY A 141 -9.04 -29.88 -7.06
CA GLY A 141 -9.16 -30.77 -5.90
C GLY A 141 -10.41 -30.57 -5.02
N GLY A 142 -11.57 -30.26 -5.62
CA GLY A 142 -12.86 -30.27 -4.90
C GLY A 142 -13.16 -29.04 -4.03
N LEU A 143 -12.50 -27.89 -4.29
CA LEU A 143 -12.72 -26.67 -3.51
C LEU A 143 -13.14 -25.50 -4.42
N SER A 144 -14.32 -24.94 -4.15
CA SER A 144 -14.82 -23.69 -4.73
C SER A 144 -14.25 -22.49 -3.95
N PHE A 145 -13.65 -21.51 -4.62
CA PHE A 145 -13.01 -20.37 -3.96
C PHE A 145 -13.55 -19.03 -4.43
N SER A 146 -14.23 -18.30 -3.54
CA SER A 146 -14.49 -16.86 -3.72
C SER A 146 -13.30 -16.04 -3.22
N GLY A 147 -12.73 -15.20 -4.09
CA GLY A 147 -11.42 -14.55 -3.93
C GLY A 147 -11.22 -13.57 -2.76
N VAL A 148 -12.20 -13.42 -1.86
CA VAL A 148 -12.04 -12.66 -0.60
C VAL A 148 -11.48 -13.57 0.51
N GLY A 149 -11.67 -14.89 0.42
CA GLY A 149 -11.29 -15.81 1.50
C GLY A 149 -9.79 -16.10 1.62
N GLU A 150 -8.99 -15.78 0.60
CA GLU A 150 -7.57 -16.19 0.52
C GLU A 150 -6.58 -15.14 1.05
N ILE A 151 -6.95 -13.86 1.03
CA ILE A 151 -6.13 -12.75 1.51
C ILE A 151 -6.76 -12.23 2.81
N LYS A 152 -6.02 -12.27 3.91
CA LYS A 152 -6.53 -11.84 5.23
C LYS A 152 -6.43 -10.33 5.45
N GLY A 153 -5.43 -9.68 4.84
CA GLY A 153 -5.15 -8.27 5.11
C GLY A 153 -3.70 -7.90 4.82
N ILE A 154 -3.42 -6.61 4.85
CA ILE A 154 -2.08 -6.03 4.90
C ILE A 154 -1.79 -5.61 6.34
N GLU A 155 -0.62 -5.98 6.85
CA GLU A 155 -0.20 -5.78 8.24
C GLU A 155 1.26 -5.33 8.31
N GLY A 156 1.66 -4.78 9.46
CA GLY A 156 3.07 -4.54 9.76
C GLY A 156 3.72 -3.45 8.92
N VAL A 157 2.94 -2.53 8.34
CA VAL A 157 3.51 -1.44 7.52
C VAL A 157 4.15 -0.42 8.45
N ARG A 158 5.49 -0.42 8.55
CA ARG A 158 6.25 0.41 9.51
C ARG A 158 7.65 0.78 9.06
N VAL A 159 8.20 1.85 9.64
CA VAL A 159 9.60 2.26 9.44
C VAL A 159 10.50 1.40 10.32
N ILE A 160 11.40 0.61 9.72
CA ILE A 160 12.34 -0.26 10.44
C ILE A 160 13.72 0.37 10.64
N ARG A 161 14.10 1.31 9.77
CA ARG A 161 15.37 2.02 9.88
C ARG A 161 15.23 3.40 9.28
N LYS A 162 15.81 4.40 9.94
CA LYS A 162 15.94 5.74 9.41
C LYS A 162 17.32 6.32 9.73
N ILE A 163 17.96 6.89 8.72
CA ILE A 163 19.28 7.54 8.83
C ILE A 163 19.15 9.00 8.40
N LYS A 164 19.75 9.90 9.18
CA LYS A 164 19.90 11.33 8.87
C LYS A 164 21.33 11.73 9.25
N GLY A 165 22.16 12.15 8.29
CA GLY A 165 23.55 12.50 8.61
C GLY A 165 24.49 12.50 7.41
N GLY A 166 25.78 12.24 7.63
CA GLY A 166 26.76 12.05 6.56
C GLY A 166 26.61 10.67 5.89
N LEU A 167 27.17 10.50 4.68
CA LEU A 167 27.35 9.17 4.09
C LEU A 167 28.25 8.37 5.04
N SER A 168 27.67 7.57 5.91
CA SER A 168 28.41 6.44 6.46
C SER A 168 28.65 5.50 5.29
N SER A 169 29.89 5.42 4.81
CA SER A 169 30.41 4.26 4.09
C SER A 169 30.42 3.05 5.04
N GLY A 170 29.22 2.65 5.45
CA GLY A 170 28.96 1.34 6.01
C GLY A 170 28.68 0.44 4.84
N ASN A 171 29.46 -0.65 4.75
CA ASN A 171 29.20 -1.77 3.86
C ASN A 171 27.70 -2.04 3.84
N GLY A 172 27.15 -2.18 2.62
CA GLY A 172 25.74 -2.44 2.39
C GLY A 172 25.24 -3.44 3.41
N THR A 173 24.10 -3.12 4.04
CA THR A 173 23.42 -4.06 4.93
C THR A 173 23.46 -5.43 4.27
N GLU A 174 24.01 -6.42 4.97
CA GLU A 174 23.80 -7.81 4.63
C GLU A 174 22.31 -7.94 4.32
N GLY A 175 21.98 -8.17 3.04
CA GLY A 175 20.61 -8.28 2.58
C GLY A 175 19.95 -9.35 3.43
N THR A 176 19.06 -8.94 4.32
CA THR A 176 18.41 -9.88 5.23
C THR A 176 17.34 -10.60 4.42
N GLY A 177 17.75 -11.67 3.74
CA GLY A 177 16.87 -12.64 3.11
C GLY A 177 16.16 -12.17 1.84
N SER A 178 16.78 -11.31 1.00
CA SER A 178 16.23 -11.05 -0.33
C SER A 178 16.18 -12.36 -1.13
N ILE A 179 14.98 -12.74 -1.54
CA ILE A 179 14.77 -14.01 -2.25
C ILE A 179 15.06 -13.77 -3.73
N ASN A 180 15.71 -14.74 -4.37
CA ASN A 180 15.91 -14.68 -5.81
C ASN A 180 14.56 -14.85 -6.53
N VAL A 181 13.98 -13.73 -6.97
CA VAL A 181 12.72 -13.68 -7.73
C VAL A 181 12.92 -13.78 -9.24
N ASN A 182 14.16 -13.99 -9.72
CA ASN A 182 14.49 -13.96 -11.15
C ASN A 182 13.95 -15.17 -11.94
N ASN A 183 13.44 -16.19 -11.27
CA ASN A 183 12.83 -17.35 -11.91
C ASN A 183 11.37 -17.11 -12.34
N ALA A 184 10.78 -15.96 -11.98
CA ALA A 184 9.42 -15.63 -12.36
C ALA A 184 9.31 -15.38 -13.89
N PRO A 185 8.37 -16.00 -14.60
CA PRO A 185 8.10 -15.70 -16.01
C PRO A 185 7.87 -14.21 -16.24
N SER A 186 8.32 -13.66 -17.38
CA SER A 186 8.25 -12.22 -17.66
C SER A 186 6.86 -11.71 -18.05
N LEU A 187 5.83 -12.56 -18.03
CA LEU A 187 4.48 -12.17 -18.43
C LEU A 187 3.79 -11.35 -17.32
N VAL A 188 3.18 -10.25 -17.72
CA VAL A 188 2.26 -9.45 -16.92
C VAL A 188 1.07 -9.09 -17.80
N THR A 189 -0.15 -9.24 -17.28
CA THR A 189 -1.39 -8.96 -18.04
C THR A 189 -2.33 -8.07 -17.24
N LEU A 190 -3.09 -7.23 -17.97
CA LEU A 190 -4.28 -6.59 -17.44
C LEU A 190 -5.49 -7.46 -17.84
N PHE A 191 -6.41 -7.66 -16.92
CA PHE A 191 -7.63 -8.43 -17.18
C PHE A 191 -8.47 -7.77 -18.29
N ASP A 192 -8.89 -8.51 -19.32
CA ASP A 192 -9.75 -7.96 -20.37
C ASP A 192 -11.22 -7.95 -19.93
N ALA A 193 -11.72 -6.76 -19.58
CA ALA A 193 -13.12 -6.56 -19.19
C ALA A 193 -14.07 -6.31 -20.38
N SER A 194 -13.69 -6.65 -21.62
CA SER A 194 -14.49 -6.36 -22.81
C SER A 194 -15.86 -7.04 -22.81
N ASN A 195 -15.95 -8.27 -22.28
CA ASN A 195 -17.17 -9.07 -22.24
C ASN A 195 -17.89 -9.04 -20.88
N GLU A 196 -17.34 -8.32 -19.91
CA GLU A 196 -17.97 -8.14 -18.61
C GLU A 196 -19.16 -7.17 -18.72
N PRO A 197 -20.30 -7.46 -18.09
CA PRO A 197 -21.41 -6.52 -18.02
C PRO A 197 -21.02 -5.30 -17.18
N THR A 198 -21.76 -4.21 -17.33
CA THR A 198 -21.63 -3.06 -16.43
C THR A 198 -22.28 -3.38 -15.10
N TYR A 199 -21.54 -3.17 -14.00
CA TYR A 199 -22.00 -3.38 -12.64
C TYR A 199 -22.13 -2.07 -11.88
N ILE A 200 -23.06 -2.03 -10.93
CA ILE A 200 -22.95 -1.18 -9.75
C ILE A 200 -22.05 -1.92 -8.76
N GLY A 201 -20.81 -1.45 -8.62
CA GLY A 201 -19.87 -1.98 -7.65
C GLY A 201 -19.94 -1.22 -6.33
N GLU A 202 -19.82 -1.95 -5.23
CA GLU A 202 -19.65 -1.39 -3.89
C GLU A 202 -18.53 -2.12 -3.17
N ALA A 203 -17.58 -1.38 -2.60
CA ALA A 203 -16.51 -1.95 -1.80
C ALA A 203 -16.29 -1.15 -0.52
N GLU A 204 -15.98 -1.85 0.57
CA GLU A 204 -15.60 -1.26 1.85
C GLU A 204 -14.27 -1.84 2.29
N ALA A 205 -13.31 -0.98 2.60
CA ALA A 205 -12.03 -1.34 3.18
C ALA A 205 -11.84 -0.63 4.53
N SER A 206 -11.18 -1.31 5.46
CA SER A 206 -10.84 -0.75 6.77
C SER A 206 -9.34 -0.88 7.02
N GLY A 207 -8.84 -0.13 8.00
CA GLY A 207 -7.46 -0.23 8.48
C GLY A 207 -7.23 0.59 9.73
N PHE A 208 -6.07 0.40 10.35
CA PHE A 208 -5.74 1.01 11.63
C PHE A 208 -4.31 1.54 11.63
N ILE A 209 -4.08 2.68 12.27
CA ILE A 209 -2.75 3.18 12.59
C ILE A 209 -2.60 3.24 14.10
N LYS A 210 -1.63 2.48 14.63
CA LYS A 210 -1.24 2.55 16.03
C LYS A 210 -0.42 3.81 16.26
N LEU A 211 -0.78 4.57 17.29
CA LEU A 211 -0.12 5.82 17.69
C LEU A 211 0.16 5.83 19.19
N LYS A 212 1.07 6.71 19.64
CA LYS A 212 1.27 6.94 21.08
C LYS A 212 -0.01 7.50 21.72
N PRO A 213 -0.32 7.14 22.98
CA PRO A 213 -1.47 7.71 23.69
C PRO A 213 -1.45 9.25 23.76
N SER A 214 -0.28 9.86 23.91
CA SER A 214 -0.12 11.31 23.90
C SER A 214 -0.45 11.94 22.54
N THR A 215 -0.13 11.24 21.44
CA THR A 215 -0.50 11.67 20.09
C THR A 215 -2.00 11.55 19.85
N VAL A 216 -2.64 10.48 20.35
CA VAL A 216 -4.10 10.32 20.31
C VAL A 216 -4.79 11.50 21.01
N GLU A 217 -4.34 11.86 22.21
CA GLU A 217 -4.90 13.01 22.94
C GLU A 217 -4.68 14.34 22.21
N LEU A 218 -3.54 14.48 21.53
CA LEU A 218 -3.26 15.64 20.70
C LEU A 218 -4.21 15.73 19.50
N ILE A 219 -4.57 14.59 18.88
CA ILE A 219 -5.57 14.55 17.80
C ILE A 219 -6.94 14.95 18.35
N ARG A 220 -7.36 14.40 19.51
CA ARG A 220 -8.67 14.71 20.14
C ARG A 220 -8.83 16.18 20.50
N SER A 221 -7.78 16.78 21.05
CA SER A 221 -7.75 18.20 21.41
C SER A 221 -7.54 19.13 20.20
N GLY A 222 -7.23 18.58 19.03
CA GLY A 222 -6.91 19.34 17.82
C GLY A 222 -5.56 20.06 17.86
N GLY A 223 -4.67 19.73 18.80
CA GLY A 223 -3.40 20.43 19.03
C GLY A 223 -2.26 20.11 18.03
N VAL A 224 -2.55 19.41 16.94
CA VAL A 224 -1.55 19.01 15.94
C VAL A 224 -1.12 20.22 15.10
N GLU A 225 0.19 20.47 15.00
CA GLU A 225 0.74 21.70 14.39
C GLU A 225 0.40 21.87 12.90
N LYS A 226 0.13 20.77 12.20
CA LYS A 226 -0.23 20.73 10.78
C LYS A 226 -1.71 20.99 10.54
N GLY A 227 -2.54 21.00 11.59
CA GLY A 227 -3.98 21.27 11.53
C GLY A 227 -4.82 20.02 11.73
N ASP A 228 -6.03 20.03 11.14
CA ASP A 228 -7.03 18.98 11.32
C ASP A 228 -6.59 17.66 10.67
N VAL A 229 -6.23 16.69 11.49
CA VAL A 229 -5.73 15.38 11.07
C VAL A 229 -6.79 14.58 10.33
N LEU A 230 -8.02 14.53 10.86
CA LEU A 230 -9.06 13.66 10.33
C LEU A 230 -9.60 14.20 9.02
N ALA A 231 -9.84 15.52 8.94
CA ALA A 231 -10.28 16.14 7.69
C ALA A 231 -9.23 16.01 6.58
N THR A 232 -7.94 16.19 6.90
CA THR A 232 -6.85 16.02 5.93
C THR A 232 -6.76 14.57 5.44
N ALA A 233 -6.90 13.59 6.33
CA ALA A 233 -6.90 12.17 5.97
C ALA A 233 -8.09 11.77 5.10
N GLN A 234 -9.29 12.29 5.39
CA GLN A 234 -10.48 12.05 4.56
C GLN A 234 -10.30 12.61 3.15
N LEU A 235 -9.77 13.83 3.02
CA LEU A 235 -9.49 14.43 1.71
C LEU A 235 -8.44 13.63 0.93
N ALA A 236 -7.38 13.17 1.61
CA ALA A 236 -6.36 12.32 1.01
C ALA A 236 -6.94 11.01 0.48
N ALA A 237 -7.78 10.32 1.26
CA ALA A 237 -8.46 9.09 0.84
C ALA A 237 -9.36 9.31 -0.40
N ILE A 238 -10.17 10.38 -0.40
CA ILE A 238 -11.05 10.70 -1.54
C ILE A 238 -10.22 11.03 -2.79
N SER A 239 -9.14 11.78 -2.64
CA SER A 239 -8.23 12.09 -3.75
C SER A 239 -7.55 10.82 -4.30
N MET A 240 -7.08 9.96 -3.41
CA MET A 240 -6.43 8.69 -3.74
C MET A 240 -7.38 7.75 -4.50
N ALA A 241 -8.61 7.55 -4.01
CA ALA A 241 -9.57 6.66 -4.65
C ALA A 241 -9.75 6.98 -6.15
N LYS A 242 -9.86 8.28 -6.49
CA LYS A 242 -10.05 8.75 -7.87
C LYS A 242 -8.83 8.55 -8.78
N ARG A 243 -7.64 8.40 -8.19
CA ARG A 243 -6.36 8.37 -8.90
C ARG A 243 -5.58 7.07 -8.65
N ALA A 244 -6.21 6.06 -8.04
CA ALA A 244 -5.55 4.79 -7.70
C ALA A 244 -4.95 4.09 -8.93
N TRP A 245 -5.59 4.23 -10.09
CA TRP A 245 -5.15 3.67 -11.38
C TRP A 245 -3.86 4.30 -11.90
N GLU A 246 -3.45 5.48 -11.41
CA GLU A 246 -2.16 6.09 -11.76
C GLU A 246 -0.97 5.40 -11.07
N LEU A 247 -1.23 4.57 -10.06
CA LEU A 247 -0.22 3.93 -9.20
C LEU A 247 -0.28 2.41 -9.24
N LEU A 248 -1.49 1.84 -9.30
CA LEU A 248 -1.70 0.40 -9.38
C LEU A 248 -1.70 -0.01 -10.87
N PRO A 249 -0.65 -0.68 -11.37
CA PRO A 249 -0.43 -0.82 -12.81
C PRO A 249 -1.45 -1.72 -13.52
N LEU A 250 -2.14 -2.59 -12.78
CA LEU A 250 -2.98 -3.65 -13.34
C LEU A 250 -4.45 -3.53 -12.91
N ILE A 251 -4.91 -2.30 -12.65
CA ILE A 251 -6.33 -1.99 -12.45
C ILE A 251 -6.85 -1.14 -13.61
N HIS A 252 -8.16 -1.15 -13.77
CA HIS A 252 -8.82 -0.29 -14.75
C HIS A 252 -9.09 1.08 -14.13
N GLN A 253 -9.20 2.10 -14.97
CA GLN A 253 -9.81 3.35 -14.56
C GLN A 253 -11.33 3.14 -14.40
N ASN A 254 -11.81 3.14 -13.16
CA ASN A 254 -13.23 3.01 -12.85
C ASN A 254 -13.91 4.37 -12.70
N TYR A 255 -15.18 4.45 -13.11
CA TYR A 255 -16.03 5.61 -12.88
C TYR A 255 -16.62 5.55 -11.47
N LEU A 256 -15.88 6.08 -10.50
CA LEU A 256 -16.34 6.20 -9.11
C LEU A 256 -17.51 7.19 -9.02
N THR A 257 -18.62 6.74 -8.45
CA THR A 257 -19.81 7.56 -8.22
C THR A 257 -19.92 8.04 -6.78
N HIS A 258 -19.25 7.35 -5.85
CA HIS A 258 -19.25 7.71 -4.43
C HIS A 258 -17.98 7.26 -3.73
N VAL A 259 -17.47 8.09 -2.82
CA VAL A 259 -16.43 7.74 -1.86
C VAL A 259 -16.81 8.34 -0.51
N ALA A 260 -17.02 7.50 0.49
CA ALA A 260 -17.27 7.91 1.88
C ALA A 260 -16.11 7.44 2.76
N VAL A 261 -15.66 8.32 3.66
CA VAL A 261 -14.54 8.05 4.56
C VAL A 261 -14.98 8.30 5.99
N GLY A 262 -14.89 7.27 6.83
CA GLY A 262 -15.00 7.38 8.29
C GLY A 262 -13.63 7.26 8.92
N ALA A 263 -13.30 8.16 9.86
CA ALA A 263 -12.09 8.08 10.66
C ALA A 263 -12.47 8.25 12.14
N GLU A 264 -12.14 7.25 12.96
CA GLU A 264 -12.51 7.19 14.36
C GLU A 264 -11.25 7.11 15.23
N VAL A 265 -11.11 8.06 16.17
CA VAL A 265 -10.00 8.10 17.11
C VAL A 265 -10.26 7.12 18.26
N LYS A 266 -9.43 6.09 18.35
CA LYS A 266 -9.42 5.09 19.44
C LYS A 266 -8.34 5.43 20.45
N ASP A 267 -8.30 4.74 21.59
CA ASP A 267 -7.34 5.03 22.66
C ASP A 267 -5.87 4.77 22.27
N ASN A 268 -5.65 3.86 21.31
CA ASN A 268 -4.32 3.44 20.86
C ASN A 268 -4.02 3.82 19.40
N GLY A 269 -4.84 4.69 18.77
CA GLY A 269 -4.64 5.04 17.36
C GLY A 269 -5.90 5.52 16.66
N VAL A 270 -5.91 5.41 15.32
CA VAL A 270 -7.05 5.82 14.49
C VAL A 270 -7.49 4.67 13.59
N TYR A 271 -8.78 4.35 13.64
CA TYR A 271 -9.43 3.41 12.74
C TYR A 271 -10.00 4.17 11.54
N VAL A 272 -9.72 3.71 10.33
CA VAL A 272 -10.23 4.30 9.09
C VAL A 272 -11.06 3.27 8.35
N LYS A 273 -12.18 3.72 7.79
CA LYS A 273 -13.05 2.93 6.93
C LYS A 273 -13.42 3.73 5.69
N VAL A 274 -13.19 3.15 4.51
CA VAL A 274 -13.52 3.78 3.23
C VAL A 274 -14.51 2.92 2.48
N THR A 275 -15.63 3.51 2.09
CA THR A 275 -16.63 2.89 1.21
C THR A 275 -16.56 3.56 -0.16
N THR A 276 -16.49 2.78 -1.22
CA THR A 276 -16.51 3.24 -2.61
C THR A 276 -17.69 2.64 -3.36
N ARG A 277 -18.22 3.41 -4.32
CA ARG A 277 -19.16 2.89 -5.32
C ARG A 277 -18.73 3.32 -6.71
N ASN A 278 -18.99 2.47 -7.68
CA ASN A 278 -18.72 2.76 -9.08
C ASN A 278 -19.79 2.17 -9.99
N VAL A 279 -19.85 2.69 -11.22
CA VAL A 279 -20.61 2.10 -12.32
C VAL A 279 -19.60 1.77 -13.40
N SER A 280 -19.17 0.51 -13.48
CA SER A 280 -18.10 0.08 -14.39
C SER A 280 -18.14 -1.43 -14.63
N ARG A 281 -17.32 -1.92 -15.56
CA ARG A 281 -17.15 -3.36 -15.83
C ARG A 281 -16.30 -4.08 -14.80
N THR A 282 -15.61 -3.34 -13.94
CA THR A 282 -14.89 -3.88 -12.78
C THR A 282 -15.39 -3.25 -11.48
N GLY A 283 -15.06 -3.84 -10.33
CA GLY A 283 -15.44 -3.30 -9.03
C GLY A 283 -14.39 -2.34 -8.47
N SER A 284 -14.72 -1.59 -7.42
CA SER A 284 -13.88 -0.53 -6.84
C SER A 284 -13.07 -0.95 -5.59
N ALA A 285 -12.79 -2.25 -5.43
CA ALA A 285 -12.12 -2.76 -4.23
C ALA A 285 -10.69 -2.24 -4.06
N MET A 286 -9.96 -2.02 -5.17
CA MET A 286 -8.58 -1.55 -5.11
C MET A 286 -8.50 -0.08 -4.73
N GLU A 287 -9.44 0.71 -5.22
CA GLU A 287 -9.63 2.12 -4.87
C GLU A 287 -9.93 2.27 -3.38
N ALA A 288 -10.80 1.41 -2.82
CA ALA A 288 -11.07 1.39 -1.37
C ALA A 288 -9.82 1.07 -0.55
N LEU A 289 -9.06 0.03 -0.90
CA LEU A 289 -7.82 -0.36 -0.21
C LEU A 289 -6.76 0.74 -0.26
N MET A 290 -6.50 1.31 -1.44
CA MET A 290 -5.55 2.41 -1.59
C MET A 290 -5.98 3.65 -0.83
N ALA A 291 -7.26 4.00 -0.87
CA ALA A 291 -7.80 5.16 -0.16
C ALA A 291 -7.66 5.00 1.36
N THR A 292 -7.97 3.83 1.91
CA THR A 292 -7.77 3.52 3.33
C THR A 292 -6.30 3.67 3.72
N GLY A 293 -5.39 3.07 2.96
CA GLY A 293 -3.95 3.19 3.24
C GLY A 293 -3.44 4.64 3.13
N ALA A 294 -3.89 5.40 2.13
CA ALA A 294 -3.51 6.80 1.98
C ALA A 294 -4.02 7.68 3.12
N ALA A 295 -5.22 7.44 3.64
CA ALA A 295 -5.70 8.11 4.85
C ALA A 295 -4.81 7.79 6.06
N LEU A 296 -4.46 6.51 6.27
CA LEU A 296 -3.60 6.08 7.39
C LEU A 296 -2.20 6.70 7.30
N LEU A 297 -1.59 6.72 6.11
CA LEU A 297 -0.30 7.37 5.89
C LEU A 297 -0.38 8.89 6.00
N THR A 298 -1.51 9.50 5.64
CA THR A 298 -1.72 10.94 5.85
C THR A 298 -1.84 11.25 7.34
N ILE A 299 -2.54 10.43 8.12
CA ILE A 299 -2.57 10.55 9.58
C ILE A 299 -1.14 10.48 10.13
N TRP A 300 -0.36 9.49 9.67
CA TRP A 300 1.05 9.38 10.06
C TRP A 300 1.84 10.66 9.74
N ASP A 301 1.79 11.16 8.50
CA ASP A 301 2.52 12.38 8.14
C ASP A 301 2.12 13.59 9.00
N MET A 302 0.82 13.71 9.31
CA MET A 302 0.30 14.77 10.16
C MET A 302 0.87 14.73 11.58
N VAL A 303 1.14 13.54 12.12
CA VAL A 303 1.59 13.35 13.51
C VAL A 303 3.04 12.88 13.64
N LYS A 304 3.78 12.74 12.54
CA LYS A 304 5.12 12.13 12.49
C LYS A 304 6.16 12.77 13.41
N LYS A 305 5.94 14.01 13.84
CA LYS A 305 6.79 14.73 14.79
C LYS A 305 6.64 14.16 16.20
N TYR A 306 5.43 13.81 16.61
CA TYR A 306 5.08 13.34 17.96
C TYR A 306 5.35 11.85 18.15
N GLU A 307 5.30 11.10 17.05
CA GLU A 307 5.57 9.67 17.04
C GLU A 307 7.06 9.31 17.14
N LYS A 308 7.96 10.25 16.83
CA LYS A 308 9.41 10.00 16.91
C LYS A 308 9.90 9.77 18.34
N ASP A 309 10.91 8.93 18.49
CA ASP A 309 11.73 8.87 19.71
C ASP A 309 12.88 9.90 19.67
N GLU A 310 13.74 9.88 20.68
CA GLU A 310 14.94 10.72 20.79
C GLU A 310 15.96 10.50 19.68
N ASN A 311 16.00 9.30 19.09
CA ASN A 311 16.85 8.94 17.93
C ASN A 311 16.17 9.29 16.59
N GLY A 312 14.96 9.83 16.65
CA GLY A 312 14.14 10.16 15.50
C GLY A 312 13.60 8.95 14.73
N GLN A 313 13.53 7.77 15.36
CA GLN A 313 12.92 6.53 14.85
C GLN A 313 11.43 6.44 15.23
N TYR A 314 10.74 5.41 14.73
CA TYR A 314 9.32 5.14 14.98
C TYR A 314 9.14 3.74 15.59
N PRO A 315 9.45 3.54 16.89
CA PRO A 315 9.45 2.22 17.50
C PRO A 315 8.05 1.60 17.62
N ASP A 316 7.01 2.44 17.80
CA ASP A 316 5.66 1.99 18.12
C ASP A 316 4.64 2.17 17.00
N THR A 317 4.92 3.09 16.08
CA THR A 317 3.98 3.50 15.04
C THR A 317 3.93 2.48 13.93
N GLU A 318 2.73 1.95 13.66
CA GLU A 318 2.53 0.90 12.67
C GLU A 318 1.15 1.04 12.03
N VAL A 319 1.08 0.82 10.73
CA VAL A 319 -0.18 0.66 10.00
C VAL A 319 -0.49 -0.82 9.84
N SER A 320 -1.68 -1.23 10.24
CA SER A 320 -2.11 -2.63 10.24
C SER A 320 -3.58 -2.78 9.88
N PHE A 321 -4.00 -4.02 9.68
CA PHE A 321 -5.38 -4.41 9.39
C PHE A 321 -5.98 -3.74 8.15
N ILE A 322 -5.18 -3.37 7.16
CA ILE A 322 -5.74 -2.88 5.89
C ILE A 322 -6.38 -4.09 5.18
N ARG A 323 -7.70 -4.15 5.15
CA ARG A 323 -8.44 -5.29 4.61
C ARG A 323 -9.73 -4.86 3.95
N LEU A 324 -10.25 -5.76 3.13
CA LEU A 324 -11.53 -5.60 2.45
C LEU A 324 -12.64 -6.22 3.33
N GLU A 325 -13.56 -5.38 3.79
CA GLU A 325 -14.72 -5.82 4.59
C GLU A 325 -15.88 -6.26 3.70
N LYS A 326 -16.00 -5.62 2.54
CA LYS A 326 -17.07 -5.88 1.57
C LYS A 326 -16.57 -5.60 0.16
N ALA A 327 -16.93 -6.44 -0.80
CA ALA A 327 -16.89 -6.12 -2.22
C ALA A 327 -18.00 -6.86 -2.95
N VAL A 328 -18.93 -6.10 -3.53
CA VAL A 328 -20.11 -6.62 -4.21
C VAL A 328 -20.21 -5.97 -5.58
N LYS A 329 -20.59 -6.75 -6.59
CA LYS A 329 -20.93 -6.29 -7.93
C LYS A 329 -22.38 -6.68 -8.22
N THR A 330 -23.23 -5.71 -8.49
CA THR A 330 -24.61 -5.95 -8.89
C THR A 330 -24.76 -5.59 -10.37
N PRO A 331 -25.11 -6.53 -11.26
CA PRO A 331 -25.32 -6.24 -12.67
C PRO A 331 -26.36 -5.13 -12.85
N MET A 332 -26.11 -4.19 -13.75
CA MET A 332 -27.15 -3.25 -14.18
C MET A 332 -28.16 -4.00 -15.05
N GLN A 333 -29.44 -3.85 -14.73
CA GLN A 333 -30.55 -4.33 -15.56
C GLN A 333 -30.72 -3.46 -16.80
#